data_AF-A0AAV4MRI1-F1
#
_entry.id   AF-A0AAV4MRI1-F1
#
_cell.length_a   1.000
_cell.length_b   1.000
_cell.length_c   1.000
_cell.angle_alpha   90.00
_cell.angle_beta   90.00
_cell.angle_gamma   90.00
#
_symmetry.space_group_name_H-M   'P 1'
#
loop_
_entity.id
_entity.type
_entity.pdbx_description
1 polymer ?
#
loop_
_entity_poly.entity_id
_entity_poly.type
_entity_poly.pdbx_seq_one_letter_code
_entity_poly.pdbx_strand_id
1 'polypeptide(L)'
;MVATCDVGSLLYVLPMLLGRTYDMQHDTIGIDIFQQKDIDEAVKNPIVNPVVNSNYMTIEQTDEKRDFLGISGELGLKIAAGLVDIKGAGQYLRDTSNLENSVEILIKLTFTTLNMDLSPDAKPMTYWELLDPKSVGTHVVTSLSYGGEVYASVNFVAHKAEDFESIKGQILGSISKSGAFNAEAQGALEKLAQNISSKAKMEINYYATVPLDGVPTTIEGLVKLVQNFKDLVGKVNNGIGVALCAGLTPLEQYNDQFKFLKNQLLINALEQFSYYFDNLREAKALLITFISGLPNTVSKDYLNKIIDFSGRLTKTINVFYDVIGNLDLEKGSEQLSPAENAFDSNSAISGDKRYTKEIKKIMDEFTEKDDPYQPRGVYVHWGKSTCGNKASNPLFTGYATSFTDEGIGAGTKYLCLPETPNVNVDSDTTGLNMRTSKLGGVRYRNMSMFSGSGKNIEDKVAPCTVCETPLRPSVKMFAGVGVCPGDWVEEYTGYIVGNLNGKLRAEFACVDFNPDTYNITTKAARDPYIMPSMMGSSQEFSAGSSLPCVVCSK
;
A
#
# COMPACT_ATOMS: atom_id res chain seq x y z
N MET A 1 -8.72 32.33 0.29
CA MET A 1 -9.43 31.75 -0.87
C MET A 1 -8.38 31.31 -1.87
N VAL A 2 -8.25 30.00 -2.10
CA VAL A 2 -7.23 29.37 -2.94
C VAL A 2 -7.92 28.50 -3.98
N ALA A 3 -8.91 29.06 -4.69
CA ALA A 3 -9.54 28.33 -5.78
C ALA A 3 -8.53 28.18 -6.93
N THR A 4 -8.55 27.02 -7.61
CA THR A 4 -7.84 26.77 -8.88
C THR A 4 -8.33 27.69 -9.97
N CYS A 5 -9.64 27.93 -9.97
CA CYS A 5 -10.35 28.77 -10.92
C CYS A 5 -11.11 29.86 -10.14
N ASP A 6 -11.19 31.08 -10.69
CA ASP A 6 -11.91 32.18 -10.06
C ASP A 6 -13.42 31.91 -9.94
N VAL A 7 -14.12 32.69 -9.10
CA VAL A 7 -15.58 32.59 -8.93
C VAL A 7 -16.27 32.75 -10.29
N GLY A 8 -17.05 31.75 -10.70
CA GLY A 8 -17.70 31.68 -12.02
C GLY A 8 -16.92 30.89 -13.08
N SER A 9 -15.81 30.27 -12.70
CA SER A 9 -15.04 29.36 -13.56
C SER A 9 -15.17 27.91 -13.10
N LEU A 10 -15.15 26.98 -14.06
CA LEU A 10 -15.15 25.53 -13.84
C LEU A 10 -13.78 24.96 -14.21
N LEU A 11 -13.34 23.91 -13.51
CA LEU A 11 -12.21 23.11 -13.99
C LEU A 11 -12.48 22.61 -15.41
N TYR A 12 -11.42 22.55 -16.21
CA TYR A 12 -11.51 22.08 -17.58
C TYR A 12 -11.76 20.56 -17.62
N VAL A 13 -13.04 20.18 -17.74
CA VAL A 13 -13.50 18.78 -17.63
C VAL A 13 -13.77 18.08 -18.96
N LEU A 14 -14.14 18.85 -19.97
CA LEU A 14 -14.45 18.41 -21.33
C LEU A 14 -13.83 19.41 -22.31
N PRO A 15 -13.78 19.11 -23.63
CA PRO A 15 -13.32 20.02 -24.67
C PRO A 15 -14.15 21.32 -24.81
N MET A 16 -14.18 22.15 -23.77
CA MET A 16 -14.85 23.43 -23.70
C MET A 16 -14.07 24.41 -24.56
N LEU A 17 -14.70 24.89 -25.63
CA LEU A 17 -14.12 25.86 -26.55
C LEU A 17 -14.71 27.24 -26.28
N LEU A 18 -13.91 28.28 -26.50
CA LEU A 18 -14.35 29.66 -26.35
C LEU A 18 -15.56 29.94 -27.26
N GLY A 19 -16.60 30.57 -26.71
CA GLY A 19 -17.85 30.85 -27.40
C GLY A 19 -18.81 29.66 -27.54
N ARG A 20 -18.45 28.49 -27.03
CA ARG A 20 -19.29 27.30 -27.02
C ARG A 20 -20.13 27.22 -25.75
N THR A 21 -21.38 26.79 -25.90
CA THR A 21 -22.27 26.59 -24.76
C THR A 21 -21.96 25.32 -23.99
N TYR A 22 -22.30 25.33 -22.71
CA TYR A 22 -22.10 24.25 -21.77
C TYR A 22 -23.36 24.06 -20.94
N ASP A 23 -23.80 22.82 -20.81
CA ASP A 23 -24.89 22.44 -19.94
C ASP A 23 -24.34 21.93 -18.60
N MET A 24 -24.40 22.77 -17.57
CA MET A 24 -24.01 22.40 -16.20
C MET A 24 -24.90 21.32 -15.55
N GLN A 25 -26.08 21.03 -16.08
CA GLN A 25 -26.96 19.99 -15.53
C GLN A 25 -26.43 18.60 -15.91
N HIS A 26 -26.18 18.40 -17.19
CA HIS A 26 -25.77 17.10 -17.75
C HIS A 26 -24.26 16.98 -18.01
N ASP A 27 -23.49 18.04 -17.75
CA ASP A 27 -22.08 18.18 -18.13
C ASP A 27 -21.85 17.86 -19.61
N THR A 28 -22.63 18.51 -20.48
CA THR A 28 -22.53 18.32 -21.93
C THR A 28 -22.11 19.60 -22.64
N ILE A 29 -21.37 19.41 -23.73
CA ILE A 29 -20.98 20.49 -24.62
C ILE A 29 -22.12 20.75 -25.60
N GLY A 30 -22.50 22.01 -25.74
CA GLY A 30 -23.51 22.46 -26.68
C GLY A 30 -22.91 23.00 -27.98
N ILE A 31 -23.42 24.13 -28.43
CA ILE A 31 -23.16 24.73 -29.73
C ILE A 31 -22.31 26.00 -29.61
N ASP A 32 -21.63 26.37 -30.69
CA ASP A 32 -20.95 27.67 -30.76
C ASP A 32 -22.00 28.77 -30.93
N ILE A 33 -21.91 29.85 -30.15
CA ILE A 33 -22.86 30.97 -30.23
C ILE A 33 -22.20 32.32 -30.47
N PHE A 34 -20.87 32.40 -30.51
CA PHE A 34 -20.11 33.62 -30.83
C PHE A 34 -19.53 33.60 -32.24
N GLN A 35 -19.30 34.79 -32.82
CA GLN A 35 -18.74 34.87 -34.17
C GLN A 35 -17.29 34.39 -34.16
N GLN A 36 -16.89 33.65 -35.21
CA GLN A 36 -15.53 33.14 -35.34
C GLN A 36 -14.48 34.25 -35.26
N LYS A 37 -14.78 35.45 -35.78
CA LYS A 37 -13.87 36.60 -35.72
C LYS A 37 -13.53 37.01 -34.28
N ASP A 38 -14.49 36.90 -33.35
CA ASP A 38 -14.33 37.31 -31.95
C ASP A 38 -13.47 36.27 -31.21
N ILE A 39 -13.68 34.99 -31.54
CA ILE A 39 -12.85 33.87 -31.06
C ILE A 39 -11.42 34.00 -31.60
N ASP A 40 -11.25 34.24 -32.90
CA ASP A 40 -9.95 34.40 -33.55
C ASP A 40 -9.16 35.59 -32.96
N GLU A 41 -9.85 36.68 -32.63
CA GLU A 41 -9.24 37.83 -31.96
C GLU A 41 -8.72 37.48 -30.56
N ALA A 42 -9.51 36.76 -29.76
CA ALA A 42 -9.10 36.28 -28.43
C ALA A 42 -7.91 35.32 -28.50
N VAL A 43 -7.90 34.42 -29.49
CA VAL A 43 -6.79 33.46 -29.71
C VAL A 43 -5.53 34.19 -30.19
N LYS A 44 -5.67 35.21 -31.04
CA LYS A 44 -4.54 35.99 -31.57
C LYS A 44 -3.92 36.92 -30.53
N ASN A 45 -4.73 37.45 -29.62
CA ASN A 45 -4.31 38.41 -28.60
C ASN A 45 -4.62 37.90 -27.17
N PRO A 46 -4.03 36.78 -26.73
CA PRO A 46 -4.26 36.28 -25.38
C PRO A 46 -3.63 37.21 -24.35
N ILE A 47 -4.21 37.22 -23.14
CA ILE A 47 -3.64 37.92 -21.99
C ILE A 47 -2.50 37.05 -21.43
N VAL A 48 -1.27 37.39 -21.81
CA VAL A 48 -0.07 36.70 -21.32
C VAL A 48 0.38 37.34 -20.00
N ASN A 49 0.05 36.69 -18.89
CA ASN A 49 0.47 37.10 -17.55
C ASN A 49 0.88 35.85 -16.74
N PRO A 50 2.13 35.38 -16.89
CA PRO A 50 2.55 34.14 -16.26
C PRO A 50 2.63 34.29 -14.73
N VAL A 51 1.89 33.48 -14.00
CA VAL A 51 1.80 33.54 -12.53
C VAL A 51 2.04 32.15 -11.94
N VAL A 52 2.90 32.08 -10.94
CA VAL A 52 3.12 30.88 -10.12
C VAL A 52 2.43 31.07 -8.78
N ASN A 53 1.53 30.16 -8.44
CA ASN A 53 0.88 30.09 -7.15
C ASN A 53 1.19 28.76 -6.47
N SER A 54 1.69 28.79 -5.24
CA SER A 54 1.99 27.60 -4.46
C SER A 54 1.38 27.72 -3.08
N ASN A 55 0.47 26.81 -2.72
CA ASN A 55 -0.22 26.81 -1.45
C ASN A 55 -0.26 25.40 -0.87
N TYR A 56 -0.52 25.27 0.42
CA TYR A 56 -0.64 23.98 1.08
C TYR A 56 -1.80 23.97 2.08
N MET A 57 -2.27 22.77 2.40
CA MET A 57 -3.23 22.50 3.47
C MET A 57 -2.94 21.15 4.12
N THR A 58 -3.00 21.11 5.45
CA THR A 58 -3.06 19.85 6.19
C THR A 58 -4.48 19.32 6.12
N ILE A 59 -4.64 18.12 5.57
CA ILE A 59 -5.95 17.51 5.35
C ILE A 59 -6.34 16.67 6.56
N GLU A 60 -7.51 16.97 7.14
CA GLU A 60 -8.11 16.19 8.21
C GLU A 60 -9.42 15.53 7.77
N GLN A 61 -10.14 16.16 6.84
CA GLN A 61 -11.45 15.72 6.35
C GLN A 61 -11.54 15.77 4.82
N THR A 62 -12.49 15.04 4.23
CA THR A 62 -12.57 14.85 2.77
C THR A 62 -13.14 16.07 2.05
N ASP A 63 -14.04 16.81 2.67
CA ASP A 63 -14.58 18.08 2.19
C ASP A 63 -13.47 19.15 2.05
N GLU A 64 -12.53 19.20 2.99
CA GLU A 64 -11.35 20.07 2.90
C GLU A 64 -10.53 19.81 1.64
N LYS A 65 -10.43 18.54 1.20
CA LYS A 65 -9.75 18.16 -0.05
C LYS A 65 -10.42 18.86 -1.22
N ARG A 66 -11.73 18.66 -1.39
CA ARG A 66 -12.49 19.22 -2.51
C ARG A 66 -12.39 20.75 -2.55
N ASP A 67 -12.57 21.39 -1.41
CA ASP A 67 -12.60 22.85 -1.31
C ASP A 67 -11.22 23.46 -1.60
N PHE A 68 -10.14 22.83 -1.13
CA PHE A 68 -8.78 23.26 -1.44
C PHE A 68 -8.43 23.11 -2.94
N LEU A 69 -9.01 22.12 -3.61
CA LEU A 69 -8.88 21.92 -5.04
C LEU A 69 -9.76 22.87 -5.86
N GLY A 70 -10.65 23.64 -5.24
CA GLY A 70 -11.58 24.55 -5.93
C GLY A 70 -12.64 23.81 -6.76
N ILE A 71 -13.09 22.65 -6.29
CA ILE A 71 -14.04 21.79 -7.01
C ILE A 71 -15.43 21.96 -6.40
N SER A 72 -16.47 22.12 -7.22
CA SER A 72 -17.84 22.19 -6.72
C SER A 72 -18.33 20.83 -6.20
N GLY A 73 -19.31 20.82 -5.29
CA GLY A 73 -19.81 19.59 -4.66
C GLY A 73 -20.28 18.54 -5.69
N GLU A 74 -21.06 18.98 -6.67
CA GLU A 74 -21.56 18.12 -7.75
C GLU A 74 -20.45 17.57 -8.63
N LEU A 75 -19.47 18.40 -8.98
CA LEU A 75 -18.38 17.99 -9.85
C LEU A 75 -17.45 17.02 -9.11
N GLY A 76 -17.18 17.30 -7.83
CA GLY A 76 -16.41 16.42 -6.96
C GLY A 76 -17.02 15.01 -6.88
N LEU A 77 -18.35 14.92 -6.75
CA LEU A 77 -19.06 13.64 -6.78
C LEU A 77 -18.90 12.91 -8.11
N LYS A 78 -19.09 13.60 -9.25
CA LYS A 78 -18.94 12.99 -10.58
C LYS A 78 -17.51 12.52 -10.87
N ILE A 79 -16.50 13.29 -10.43
CA ILE A 79 -15.09 12.90 -10.47
C ILE A 79 -14.86 11.67 -9.60
N ALA A 80 -15.28 11.71 -8.32
CA ALA A 80 -15.12 10.61 -7.37
C ALA A 80 -15.80 9.32 -7.86
N ALA A 81 -16.91 9.45 -8.58
CA ALA A 81 -17.64 8.36 -9.21
C ALA A 81 -16.98 7.83 -10.50
N GLY A 82 -15.97 8.51 -11.02
CA GLY A 82 -15.32 8.17 -12.30
C GLY A 82 -16.16 8.49 -13.54
N LEU A 83 -17.23 9.27 -13.39
CA LEU A 83 -18.05 9.74 -14.52
C LEU A 83 -17.36 10.86 -15.31
N VAL A 84 -16.45 11.58 -14.67
CA VAL A 84 -15.62 12.62 -15.27
C VAL A 84 -14.16 12.34 -14.98
N ASP A 85 -13.35 12.20 -16.04
CA ASP A 85 -11.91 11.98 -15.92
C ASP A 85 -11.12 13.27 -16.12
N ILE A 86 -10.59 13.82 -15.02
CA ILE A 86 -9.70 14.98 -15.02
C ILE A 86 -8.34 14.55 -14.48
N LYS A 87 -7.26 15.01 -15.12
CA LYS A 87 -5.88 14.89 -14.60
C LYS A 87 -5.65 15.81 -13.40
N GLY A 88 -4.53 15.63 -12.69
CA GLY A 88 -4.21 16.49 -11.55
C GLY A 88 -5.23 16.34 -10.41
N ALA A 89 -6.02 17.39 -10.14
CA ALA A 89 -6.98 17.40 -9.04
C ALA A 89 -7.98 16.24 -9.11
N GLY A 90 -8.43 15.88 -10.33
CA GLY A 90 -9.39 14.78 -10.48
C GLY A 90 -8.79 13.42 -10.16
N GLN A 91 -7.53 13.19 -10.56
CA GLN A 91 -6.79 11.98 -10.18
C GLN A 91 -6.60 11.90 -8.67
N TYR A 92 -6.27 13.02 -8.03
CA TYR A 92 -6.14 13.10 -6.58
C TYR A 92 -7.47 12.81 -5.85
N LEU A 93 -8.59 13.40 -6.27
CA LEU A 93 -9.92 13.12 -5.67
C LEU A 93 -10.38 11.67 -5.86
N ARG A 94 -10.01 11.05 -6.99
CA ARG A 94 -10.32 9.65 -7.23
C ARG A 94 -9.47 8.70 -6.41
N ASP A 95 -8.29 9.14 -5.99
CA ASP A 95 -7.42 8.33 -5.17
C ASP A 95 -8.06 8.06 -3.81
N THR A 96 -8.25 6.78 -3.53
CA THR A 96 -8.78 6.26 -2.27
C THR A 96 -7.68 5.61 -1.44
N SER A 97 -6.40 5.85 -1.77
CA SER A 97 -5.25 5.42 -0.98
C SER A 97 -5.38 5.97 0.45
N ASN A 98 -6.00 5.16 1.31
CA ASN A 98 -6.12 5.46 2.71
C ASN A 98 -4.87 4.97 3.40
N LEU A 99 -4.01 5.91 3.78
CA LEU A 99 -2.90 5.61 4.67
C LEU A 99 -3.45 5.73 6.09
N GLU A 100 -3.89 4.61 6.68
CA GLU A 100 -4.29 4.62 8.09
C GLU A 100 -3.16 5.16 8.96
N ASN A 101 -3.54 5.85 10.05
CA ASN A 101 -2.59 6.48 10.96
C ASN A 101 -1.63 7.44 10.24
N SER A 102 -2.11 8.12 9.20
CA SER A 102 -1.34 9.12 8.48
C SER A 102 -1.95 10.50 8.58
N VAL A 103 -1.06 11.50 8.49
CA VAL A 103 -1.43 12.89 8.34
C VAL A 103 -0.93 13.37 6.99
N GLU A 104 -1.84 13.94 6.21
CA GLU A 104 -1.58 14.39 4.85
C GLU A 104 -1.39 15.92 4.83
N ILE A 105 -0.33 16.36 4.16
CA ILE A 105 -0.17 17.76 3.74
C ILE A 105 -0.24 17.80 2.22
N LEU A 106 -1.30 18.40 1.70
CA LEU A 106 -1.51 18.58 0.28
C LEU A 106 -0.92 19.92 -0.16
N ILE A 107 0.02 19.88 -1.08
CA ILE A 107 0.64 21.06 -1.69
C ILE A 107 0.12 21.19 -3.12
N LYS A 108 -0.45 22.35 -3.42
CA LYS A 108 -0.97 22.71 -4.74
C LYS A 108 -0.06 23.75 -5.37
N LEU A 109 0.46 23.42 -6.54
CA LEU A 109 1.24 24.30 -7.39
C LEU A 109 0.49 24.52 -8.70
N THR A 110 0.22 25.78 -9.02
CA THR A 110 -0.39 26.20 -10.27
C THR A 110 0.57 27.16 -10.97
N PHE A 111 0.83 26.92 -12.25
CA PHE A 111 1.52 27.88 -13.12
C PHE A 111 0.60 28.22 -14.28
N THR A 112 0.03 29.42 -14.26
CA THR A 112 -0.79 29.95 -15.36
C THR A 112 0.13 30.60 -16.38
N THR A 113 -0.05 30.32 -17.66
CA THR A 113 0.75 30.87 -18.77
C THR A 113 0.05 32.05 -19.42
N LEU A 114 -1.21 31.87 -19.79
CA LEU A 114 -2.05 32.87 -20.44
C LEU A 114 -3.54 32.61 -20.18
N ASN A 115 -4.34 33.65 -20.43
CA ASN A 115 -5.79 33.56 -20.50
C ASN A 115 -6.27 34.00 -21.89
N MET A 116 -7.30 33.35 -22.40
CA MET A 116 -8.02 33.74 -23.62
C MET A 116 -9.43 34.16 -23.21
N ASP A 117 -9.76 35.44 -23.43
CA ASP A 117 -11.04 36.00 -23.05
C ASP A 117 -11.76 36.52 -24.30
N LEU A 118 -13.06 36.28 -24.39
CA LEU A 118 -13.88 37.00 -25.36
C LEU A 118 -13.91 38.49 -25.01
N SER A 119 -13.89 39.33 -26.05
CA SER A 119 -14.07 40.77 -25.86
C SER A 119 -15.37 41.06 -25.10
N PRO A 120 -15.39 42.01 -24.14
CA PRO A 120 -16.62 42.45 -23.49
C PRO A 120 -17.69 42.97 -24.47
N ASP A 121 -17.26 43.43 -25.65
CA ASP A 121 -18.13 43.91 -26.73
C ASP A 121 -18.67 42.78 -27.61
N ALA A 122 -18.09 41.57 -27.53
CA ALA A 122 -18.55 40.41 -28.26
C ALA A 122 -19.98 40.06 -27.81
N LYS A 123 -20.85 39.77 -28.77
CA LYS A 123 -22.23 39.36 -28.52
C LYS A 123 -22.51 38.02 -29.16
N PRO A 124 -23.32 37.17 -28.52
CA PRO A 124 -23.73 35.95 -29.16
C PRO A 124 -24.56 36.26 -30.41
N MET A 125 -24.46 35.41 -31.43
CA MET A 125 -25.32 35.42 -32.62
C MET A 125 -26.78 35.25 -32.18
N THR A 126 -27.77 35.66 -32.97
CA THR A 126 -29.18 35.63 -32.49
C THR A 126 -29.88 34.28 -32.66
N TYR A 127 -29.31 33.33 -33.41
CA TYR A 127 -30.03 32.08 -33.75
C TYR A 127 -30.19 31.10 -32.59
N TRP A 128 -29.31 31.13 -31.59
CA TRP A 128 -29.36 30.16 -30.48
C TRP A 128 -30.61 30.35 -29.63
N GLU A 129 -31.15 31.59 -29.58
CA GLU A 129 -32.39 31.91 -28.88
C GLU A 129 -33.63 31.23 -29.49
N LEU A 130 -33.52 30.75 -30.73
CA LEU A 130 -34.58 30.02 -31.43
C LEU A 130 -34.48 28.50 -31.23
N LEU A 131 -33.41 28.01 -30.61
CA LEU A 131 -33.18 26.59 -30.38
C LEU A 131 -33.80 26.13 -29.08
N ASP A 132 -34.07 24.82 -28.97
CA ASP A 132 -34.53 24.21 -27.73
C ASP A 132 -33.47 24.45 -26.64
N PRO A 133 -33.83 24.98 -25.45
CA PRO A 133 -32.89 25.19 -24.35
C PRO A 133 -32.04 23.98 -23.99
N LYS A 134 -32.58 22.76 -24.12
CA LYS A 134 -31.85 21.52 -23.88
C LYS A 134 -30.74 21.26 -24.89
N SER A 135 -30.85 21.83 -26.09
CA SER A 135 -29.82 21.72 -27.15
C SER A 135 -28.74 22.79 -27.02
N VAL A 136 -28.99 23.83 -26.22
CA VAL A 136 -28.05 24.94 -26.00
C VAL A 136 -27.31 24.76 -24.67
N GLY A 137 -28.00 24.42 -23.60
CA GLY A 137 -27.43 24.33 -22.25
C GLY A 137 -27.69 25.59 -21.42
N THR A 138 -26.86 25.82 -20.40
CA THR A 138 -27.12 26.82 -19.35
C THR A 138 -26.10 27.96 -19.33
N HIS A 139 -24.88 27.71 -19.81
CA HIS A 139 -23.77 28.66 -19.80
C HIS A 139 -23.09 28.73 -21.16
N VAL A 140 -22.25 29.74 -21.36
CA VAL A 140 -21.30 29.84 -22.47
C VAL A 140 -19.89 30.06 -21.94
N VAL A 141 -18.93 29.41 -22.57
CA VAL A 141 -17.51 29.57 -22.25
C VAL A 141 -17.05 30.92 -22.79
N THR A 142 -16.71 31.85 -21.90
CA THR A 142 -16.28 33.21 -22.26
C THR A 142 -14.82 33.47 -21.98
N SER A 143 -14.18 32.60 -21.19
CA SER A 143 -12.73 32.60 -21.04
C SER A 143 -12.15 31.19 -20.87
N LEU A 144 -10.88 31.04 -21.20
CA LEU A 144 -10.08 29.84 -20.97
C LEU A 144 -8.73 30.22 -20.37
N SER A 145 -8.37 29.59 -19.26
CA SER A 145 -7.03 29.72 -18.66
C SER A 145 -6.16 28.52 -19.01
N TYR A 146 -4.89 28.78 -19.32
CA TYR A 146 -3.92 27.76 -19.69
C TYR A 146 -2.74 27.74 -18.73
N GLY A 147 -2.11 26.57 -18.63
CA GLY A 147 -0.89 26.39 -17.85
C GLY A 147 -0.67 24.95 -17.42
N GLY A 148 -0.25 24.76 -16.18
CA GLY A 148 -0.09 23.45 -15.58
C GLY A 148 -0.34 23.47 -14.08
N GLU A 149 -0.70 22.32 -13.54
CA GLU A 149 -0.92 22.11 -12.11
C GLU A 149 -0.26 20.84 -11.63
N VAL A 150 0.23 20.88 -10.40
CA VAL A 150 0.75 19.73 -9.65
C VAL A 150 0.18 19.76 -8.24
N TYR A 151 -0.30 18.61 -7.80
CA TYR A 151 -0.69 18.33 -6.44
C TYR A 151 0.29 17.31 -5.87
N ALA A 152 1.00 17.70 -4.81
CA ALA A 152 1.90 16.82 -4.08
C ALA A 152 1.25 16.50 -2.72
N SER A 153 0.85 15.24 -2.54
CA SER A 153 0.31 14.72 -1.29
C SER A 153 1.47 14.15 -0.47
N VAL A 154 1.90 14.90 0.55
CA VAL A 154 2.96 14.50 1.48
C VAL A 154 2.31 13.81 2.68
N ASN A 155 2.48 12.50 2.78
CA ASN A 155 1.88 11.67 3.81
C ASN A 155 2.92 11.28 4.86
N PHE A 156 2.61 11.51 6.13
CA PHE A 156 3.38 11.01 7.26
C PHE A 156 2.65 9.84 7.89
N VAL A 157 3.10 8.62 7.58
CA VAL A 157 2.49 7.36 8.05
C VAL A 157 3.17 6.91 9.32
N ALA A 158 2.43 6.84 10.42
CA ALA A 158 2.97 6.41 11.71
C ALA A 158 3.43 4.94 11.64
N HIS A 159 4.60 4.64 12.19
CA HIS A 159 5.07 3.25 12.33
C HIS A 159 4.21 2.46 13.32
N LYS A 160 3.58 3.15 14.27
CA LYS A 160 2.67 2.59 15.28
C LYS A 160 1.45 3.48 15.40
N ALA A 161 0.27 2.88 15.53
CA ALA A 161 -0.98 3.62 15.69
C ALA A 161 -0.97 4.55 16.92
N GLU A 162 -0.28 4.15 18.00
CA GLU A 162 -0.14 4.94 19.24
C GLU A 162 0.60 6.27 19.04
N ASP A 163 1.50 6.35 18.05
CA ASP A 163 2.27 7.57 17.75
C ASP A 163 1.45 8.58 16.94
N PHE A 164 0.29 8.19 16.40
CA PHE A 164 -0.52 8.99 15.47
C PHE A 164 -0.86 10.38 16.02
N GLU A 165 -1.46 10.46 17.22
CA GLU A 165 -1.86 11.74 17.82
C GLU A 165 -0.65 12.63 18.13
N SER A 166 0.48 12.01 18.53
CA SER A 166 1.74 12.75 18.77
C SER A 166 2.32 13.31 17.47
N ILE A 167 2.25 12.56 16.36
CA ILE A 167 2.68 13.01 15.03
C ILE A 167 1.78 14.14 14.55
N LYS A 168 0.45 13.96 14.63
CA LYS A 168 -0.54 14.97 14.25
C LYS A 168 -0.31 16.29 15.00
N GLY A 169 -0.12 16.23 16.32
CA GLY A 169 0.17 17.40 17.14
C GLY A 169 1.47 18.13 16.74
N GLN A 170 2.53 17.37 16.40
CA GLN A 170 3.79 17.96 15.93
C GLN A 170 3.66 18.62 14.56
N ILE A 171 2.89 18.02 13.65
CA ILE A 171 2.63 18.59 12.32
C ILE A 171 1.89 19.92 12.48
N LEU A 172 0.73 19.92 13.14
CA LEU A 172 -0.09 21.12 13.36
C LEU A 172 0.62 22.21 14.18
N GLY A 173 1.59 21.84 15.02
CA GLY A 173 2.42 22.79 15.76
C GLY A 173 3.60 23.35 14.97
N SER A 174 4.09 22.64 13.95
CA SER A 174 5.26 23.04 13.16
C SER A 174 4.89 23.80 11.88
N ILE A 175 3.72 23.49 11.31
CA ILE A 175 3.20 24.13 10.10
C ILE A 175 1.74 24.52 10.34
N SER A 176 1.34 25.70 9.85
CA SER A 176 -0.05 26.16 9.98
C SER A 176 -1.00 25.22 9.22
N LYS A 177 -2.30 25.20 9.55
CA LYS A 177 -3.26 24.33 8.85
C LYS A 177 -3.31 24.58 7.34
N SER A 178 -3.12 25.82 6.90
CA SER A 178 -2.99 26.16 5.48
C SER A 178 -2.17 27.44 5.30
N GLY A 179 -1.63 27.65 4.10
CA GLY A 179 -0.90 28.86 3.76
C GLY A 179 -0.20 28.80 2.41
N ALA A 180 0.58 29.84 2.10
CA ALA A 180 1.46 29.83 0.95
C ALA A 180 2.64 28.87 1.18
N PHE A 181 2.99 28.06 0.18
CA PHE A 181 4.12 27.13 0.24
C PHE A 181 5.45 27.81 -0.11
N ASN A 182 5.77 28.86 0.65
CA ASN A 182 6.97 29.69 0.50
C ASN A 182 8.20 29.05 1.17
N ALA A 183 9.36 29.73 1.14
CA ALA A 183 10.61 29.24 1.73
C ALA A 183 10.50 28.93 3.24
N GLU A 184 9.67 29.66 3.98
CA GLU A 184 9.43 29.40 5.41
C GLU A 184 8.67 28.08 5.60
N ALA A 185 7.57 27.88 4.87
CA ALA A 185 6.80 26.64 4.92
C ALA A 185 7.63 25.43 4.44
N GLN A 186 8.46 25.61 3.42
CA GLN A 186 9.39 24.59 2.92
C GLN A 186 10.40 24.18 4.01
N GLY A 187 11.06 25.15 4.64
CA GLY A 187 12.00 24.87 5.73
C GLY A 187 11.35 24.28 6.98
N ALA A 188 10.10 24.68 7.29
CA ALA A 188 9.33 24.09 8.38
C ALA A 188 9.00 22.61 8.10
N LEU A 189 8.57 22.29 6.88
CA LEU A 189 8.27 20.93 6.45
C LEU A 189 9.52 20.02 6.49
N GLU A 190 10.68 20.52 6.05
CA GLU A 190 11.95 19.79 6.13
C GLU A 190 12.34 19.45 7.57
N LYS A 191 12.28 20.44 8.47
CA LYS A 191 12.57 20.23 9.91
C LYS A 191 11.59 19.25 10.54
N LEU A 192 10.31 19.40 10.24
CA LEU A 192 9.25 18.50 10.70
C LEU A 192 9.54 17.06 10.31
N ALA A 193 9.82 16.80 9.03
CA ALA A 193 10.11 15.46 8.54
C ALA A 193 11.34 14.83 9.21
N GLN A 194 12.39 15.63 9.48
CA GLN A 194 13.56 15.15 10.23
C GLN A 194 13.20 14.79 11.68
N ASN A 195 12.43 15.64 12.37
CA ASN A 195 12.05 15.46 13.77
C ASN A 195 11.21 14.20 13.99
N ILE A 196 10.31 13.86 13.05
CA ILE A 196 9.40 12.71 13.17
C ILE A 196 9.87 11.46 12.44
N SER A 197 11.05 11.49 11.80
CA SER A 197 11.60 10.38 11.01
C SER A 197 11.75 9.05 11.75
N SER A 198 11.88 9.09 13.08
CA SER A 198 11.95 7.88 13.93
C SER A 198 10.58 7.27 14.26
N LYS A 199 9.50 8.04 14.06
CA LYS A 199 8.12 7.66 14.39
C LYS A 199 7.24 7.46 13.16
N ALA A 200 7.58 8.10 12.05
CA ALA A 200 6.78 8.08 10.83
C ALA A 200 7.66 7.92 9.59
N LYS A 201 7.13 7.19 8.61
CA LYS A 201 7.63 7.19 7.25
C LYS A 201 6.98 8.34 6.48
N MET A 202 7.76 9.05 5.66
CA MET A 202 7.24 10.02 4.71
C MET A 202 7.07 9.37 3.34
N GLU A 203 5.92 9.60 2.71
CA GLU A 203 5.59 9.20 1.34
C GLU A 203 5.07 10.41 0.57
N ILE A 204 5.44 10.57 -0.70
CA ILE A 204 4.97 11.68 -1.53
C ILE A 204 4.35 11.14 -2.80
N ASN A 205 3.07 11.47 -3.02
CA ASN A 205 2.33 11.14 -4.24
C ASN A 205 2.09 12.41 -5.06
N TYR A 206 2.23 12.30 -6.38
CA TYR A 206 2.10 13.44 -7.31
C TYR A 206 0.96 13.21 -8.29
N TYR A 207 0.14 14.25 -8.47
CA TYR A 207 -0.94 14.29 -9.44
C TYR A 207 -0.76 15.54 -10.27
N ALA A 208 -0.51 15.39 -11.56
CA ALA A 208 -0.10 16.50 -12.43
C ALA A 208 -0.95 16.57 -13.68
N THR A 209 -1.20 17.78 -14.18
CA THR A 209 -1.87 18.00 -15.47
C THR A 209 -0.89 17.96 -16.65
N VAL A 210 0.41 18.15 -16.37
CA VAL A 210 1.52 18.04 -17.33
C VAL A 210 2.47 16.89 -16.93
N PRO A 211 3.19 16.27 -17.88
CA PRO A 211 4.18 15.24 -17.57
C PRO A 211 5.31 15.77 -16.67
N LEU A 212 5.76 14.95 -15.72
CA LEU A 212 6.89 15.24 -14.84
C LEU A 212 8.13 14.44 -15.28
N ASP A 213 9.32 15.03 -15.23
CA ASP A 213 10.61 14.38 -15.56
C ASP A 213 11.11 13.44 -14.43
N GLY A 214 10.18 12.71 -13.81
CA GLY A 214 10.38 11.95 -12.58
C GLY A 214 9.57 12.49 -11.41
N VAL A 215 9.38 11.66 -10.38
CA VAL A 215 8.66 12.02 -9.15
C VAL A 215 9.62 11.98 -7.96
N PRO A 216 9.96 13.14 -7.36
CA PRO A 216 10.89 13.16 -6.24
C PRO A 216 10.25 12.56 -4.98
N THR A 217 10.99 11.77 -4.21
CA THR A 217 10.49 11.17 -2.96
C THR A 217 10.96 11.90 -1.70
N THR A 218 11.63 13.05 -1.88
CA THR A 218 12.18 13.88 -0.80
C THR A 218 11.63 15.30 -0.87
N ILE A 219 11.64 16.01 0.27
CA ILE A 219 11.19 17.42 0.32
C ILE A 219 12.11 18.32 -0.51
N GLU A 220 13.43 18.08 -0.50
CA GLU A 220 14.36 18.81 -1.36
C GLU A 220 14.00 18.64 -2.85
N GLY A 221 13.65 17.42 -3.26
CA GLY A 221 13.20 17.14 -4.61
C GLY A 221 11.88 17.81 -4.94
N LEU A 222 10.93 17.86 -4.00
CA LEU A 222 9.68 18.61 -4.13
C LEU A 222 9.92 20.12 -4.31
N VAL A 223 10.84 20.71 -3.53
CA VAL A 223 11.21 22.13 -3.67
C VAL A 223 11.82 22.40 -5.04
N LYS A 224 12.71 21.52 -5.53
CA LYS A 224 13.27 21.61 -6.89
C LYS A 224 12.19 21.49 -7.97
N LEU A 225 11.20 20.61 -7.77
CA LEU A 225 10.06 20.50 -8.68
C LEU A 225 9.28 21.82 -8.73
N VAL A 226 8.99 22.44 -7.58
CA VAL A 226 8.30 23.74 -7.52
C VAL A 226 9.08 24.81 -8.29
N GLN A 227 10.40 24.86 -8.14
CA GLN A 227 11.26 25.84 -8.81
C GLN A 227 11.29 25.67 -10.34
N ASN A 228 11.29 24.42 -10.81
CA ASN A 228 11.45 24.08 -12.23
C ASN A 228 10.12 23.80 -12.94
N PHE A 229 8.98 23.90 -12.25
CA PHE A 229 7.69 23.49 -12.81
C PHE A 229 7.29 24.29 -14.06
N LYS A 230 7.64 25.58 -14.10
CA LYS A 230 7.44 26.43 -15.29
C LYS A 230 8.09 25.84 -16.55
N ASP A 231 9.25 25.21 -16.42
CA ASP A 231 10.00 24.65 -17.54
C ASP A 231 9.33 23.37 -18.05
N LEU A 232 8.70 22.61 -17.14
CA LEU A 232 7.90 21.43 -17.50
C LEU A 232 6.64 21.83 -18.27
N VAL A 233 5.91 22.86 -17.82
CA VAL A 233 4.77 23.43 -18.55
C VAL A 233 5.23 23.97 -19.91
N GLY A 234 6.41 24.59 -19.96
CA GLY A 234 7.05 25.08 -21.18
C GLY A 234 7.27 24.04 -22.28
N LYS A 235 7.36 22.75 -21.92
CA LYS A 235 7.51 21.64 -22.88
C LYS A 235 6.19 21.20 -23.52
N VAL A 236 5.05 21.66 -23.00
CA VAL A 236 3.72 21.22 -23.43
C VAL A 236 3.05 22.29 -24.30
N ASN A 237 2.46 21.86 -25.42
CA ASN A 237 1.66 22.71 -26.30
C ASN A 237 2.36 24.04 -26.67
N ASN A 238 3.59 23.95 -27.17
CA ASN A 238 4.43 25.10 -27.55
C ASN A 238 4.61 26.14 -26.43
N GLY A 239 4.65 25.68 -25.17
CA GLY A 239 4.86 26.52 -23.99
C GLY A 239 3.60 27.10 -23.36
N ILE A 240 2.42 26.80 -23.91
CA ILE A 240 1.14 27.25 -23.37
C ILE A 240 0.69 26.33 -22.22
N GLY A 241 1.08 25.06 -22.22
CA GLY A 241 0.54 24.07 -21.28
C GLY A 241 -0.83 23.54 -21.70
N VAL A 242 -1.61 23.10 -20.72
CA VAL A 242 -2.97 22.55 -20.89
C VAL A 242 -4.02 23.54 -20.40
N ALA A 243 -5.26 23.37 -20.86
CA ALA A 243 -6.38 24.15 -20.32
C ALA A 243 -6.62 23.75 -18.85
N LEU A 244 -6.74 24.75 -17.98
CA LEU A 244 -6.93 24.57 -16.53
C LEU A 244 -8.38 24.88 -16.14
N CYS A 245 -8.88 26.04 -16.54
CA CYS A 245 -10.23 26.51 -16.20
C CYS A 245 -10.95 27.05 -17.43
N ALA A 246 -12.28 26.93 -17.42
CA ALA A 246 -13.18 27.62 -18.33
C ALA A 246 -14.04 28.59 -17.54
N GLY A 247 -14.02 29.87 -17.91
CA GLY A 247 -14.95 30.87 -17.38
C GLY A 247 -16.30 30.68 -18.04
N LEU A 248 -17.33 30.52 -17.22
CA LEU A 248 -18.69 30.25 -17.67
C LEU A 248 -19.58 31.45 -17.38
N THR A 249 -20.17 32.01 -18.43
CA THR A 249 -21.18 33.06 -18.31
C THR A 249 -22.57 32.43 -18.44
N PRO A 250 -23.46 32.60 -17.45
CA PRO A 250 -24.84 32.12 -17.53
C PRO A 250 -25.57 32.71 -18.75
N LEU A 251 -26.27 31.87 -19.51
CA LEU A 251 -27.01 32.32 -20.69
C LEU A 251 -28.19 33.24 -20.34
N GLU A 252 -28.70 33.14 -19.11
CA GLU A 252 -29.72 34.04 -18.57
C GLU A 252 -29.30 35.52 -18.61
N GLN A 253 -28.00 35.83 -18.62
CA GLN A 253 -27.53 37.21 -18.77
C GLN A 253 -27.87 37.81 -20.15
N TYR A 254 -28.04 36.95 -21.16
CA TYR A 254 -28.41 37.36 -22.52
C TYR A 254 -29.91 37.20 -22.76
N ASN A 255 -30.52 36.14 -22.23
CA ASN A 255 -31.95 35.89 -22.37
C ASN A 255 -32.51 35.06 -21.20
N ASP A 256 -33.47 35.63 -20.47
CA ASP A 256 -34.12 35.05 -19.29
C ASP A 256 -34.77 33.67 -19.54
N GLN A 257 -35.05 33.29 -20.80
CA GLN A 257 -35.60 31.97 -21.11
C GLN A 257 -34.63 30.81 -20.79
N PHE A 258 -33.32 31.11 -20.64
CA PHE A 258 -32.27 30.14 -20.30
C PHE A 258 -31.85 30.24 -18.82
N LYS A 259 -32.77 30.69 -17.96
CA LYS A 259 -32.55 30.77 -16.51
C LYS A 259 -32.13 29.41 -15.93
N PHE A 260 -31.07 29.41 -15.13
CA PHE A 260 -30.58 28.22 -14.45
C PHE A 260 -30.40 28.50 -12.97
N LEU A 261 -31.23 27.87 -12.13
CA LEU A 261 -31.23 28.11 -10.69
C LEU A 261 -30.91 26.84 -9.92
N LYS A 262 -29.68 26.79 -9.37
CA LYS A 262 -29.29 25.71 -8.47
C LYS A 262 -30.20 25.70 -7.23
N ASN A 263 -30.72 24.53 -6.88
CA ASN A 263 -31.49 24.32 -5.66
C ASN A 263 -30.55 24.34 -4.46
N GLN A 264 -30.59 25.41 -3.66
CA GLN A 264 -29.65 25.57 -2.55
C GLN A 264 -29.78 24.48 -1.47
N LEU A 265 -30.97 23.90 -1.27
CA LEU A 265 -31.16 22.80 -0.33
C LEU A 265 -30.45 21.53 -0.83
N LEU A 266 -30.52 21.25 -2.13
CA LEU A 266 -29.73 20.17 -2.73
C LEU A 266 -28.23 20.44 -2.55
N ILE A 267 -27.74 21.63 -2.89
CA ILE A 267 -26.30 21.96 -2.79
C ILE A 267 -25.78 21.73 -1.37
N ASN A 268 -26.53 22.13 -0.35
CA ASN A 268 -26.16 21.88 1.04
C ASN A 268 -26.21 20.38 1.39
N ALA A 269 -27.18 19.63 0.85
CA ALA A 269 -27.30 18.19 1.07
C ALA A 269 -26.16 17.38 0.40
N LEU A 270 -25.58 17.89 -0.70
CA LEU A 270 -24.48 17.21 -1.40
C LEU A 270 -23.23 17.04 -0.53
N GLU A 271 -23.03 17.88 0.48
CA GLU A 271 -21.89 17.75 1.41
C GLU A 271 -21.98 16.45 2.21
N GLN A 272 -23.13 16.21 2.85
CA GLN A 272 -23.38 14.96 3.59
C GLN A 272 -23.44 13.76 2.64
N PHE A 273 -24.04 13.94 1.46
CA PHE A 273 -24.09 12.88 0.45
C PHE A 273 -22.69 12.44 -0.01
N SER A 274 -21.77 13.40 -0.23
CA SER A 274 -20.37 13.12 -0.54
C SER A 274 -19.69 12.35 0.57
N TYR A 275 -19.93 12.72 1.83
CA TYR A 275 -19.39 11.99 2.98
C TYR A 275 -19.83 10.51 2.99
N TYR A 276 -21.10 10.22 2.71
CA TYR A 276 -21.57 8.83 2.61
C TYR A 276 -20.92 8.08 1.45
N PHE A 277 -20.81 8.74 0.30
CA PHE A 277 -20.18 8.13 -0.88
C PHE A 277 -18.70 7.81 -0.65
N ASP A 278 -17.96 8.74 -0.03
CA ASP A 278 -16.56 8.54 0.32
C ASP A 278 -16.38 7.41 1.33
N ASN A 279 -17.31 7.24 2.27
CA ASN A 279 -17.28 6.09 3.18
C ASN A 279 -17.40 4.75 2.43
N LEU A 280 -18.27 4.66 1.41
CA LEU A 280 -18.39 3.46 0.58
C LEU A 280 -17.13 3.22 -0.25
N ARG A 281 -16.56 4.29 -0.83
CA ARG A 281 -15.33 4.22 -1.63
C ARG A 281 -14.13 3.76 -0.80
N GLU A 282 -13.96 4.31 0.40
CA GLU A 282 -12.92 3.92 1.37
C GLU A 282 -13.11 2.45 1.78
N ALA A 283 -14.32 2.04 2.14
CA ALA A 283 -14.61 0.66 2.50
C ALA A 283 -14.33 -0.32 1.35
N LYS A 284 -14.64 0.08 0.10
CA LYS A 284 -14.34 -0.72 -1.10
C LYS A 284 -12.83 -0.85 -1.33
N ALA A 285 -12.07 0.23 -1.12
CA ALA A 285 -10.62 0.19 -1.23
C ALA A 285 -10.00 -0.72 -0.17
N LEU A 286 -10.43 -0.61 1.09
CA LEU A 286 -10.00 -1.49 2.17
C LEU A 286 -10.32 -2.97 1.87
N LEU A 287 -11.53 -3.25 1.39
CA LEU A 287 -11.94 -4.60 1.00
C LEU A 287 -11.06 -5.17 -0.12
N ILE A 288 -10.76 -4.40 -1.17
CA ILE A 288 -9.92 -4.84 -2.29
C ILE A 288 -8.49 -5.15 -1.80
N THR A 289 -7.90 -4.25 -1.02
CA THR A 289 -6.56 -4.44 -0.45
C THR A 289 -6.53 -5.67 0.45
N PHE A 290 -7.54 -5.82 1.30
CA PHE A 290 -7.66 -6.95 2.21
C PHE A 290 -7.78 -8.29 1.47
N ILE A 291 -8.69 -8.39 0.50
CA ILE A 291 -8.86 -9.60 -0.33
C ILE A 291 -7.56 -9.96 -1.06
N SER A 292 -6.84 -8.96 -1.58
CA SER A 292 -5.57 -9.17 -2.29
C SER A 292 -4.45 -9.71 -1.39
N GLY A 293 -4.55 -9.48 -0.07
CA GLY A 293 -3.60 -9.96 0.93
C GLY A 293 -3.99 -11.29 1.59
N LEU A 294 -5.13 -11.90 1.22
CA LEU A 294 -5.57 -13.15 1.84
C LEU A 294 -4.64 -14.32 1.49
N PRO A 295 -4.41 -15.26 2.42
CA PRO A 295 -3.65 -16.47 2.16
C PRO A 295 -4.42 -17.44 1.25
N ASN A 296 -3.72 -18.43 0.69
CA ASN A 296 -4.31 -19.43 -0.21
C ASN A 296 -5.41 -20.30 0.45
N THR A 297 -5.50 -20.30 1.78
CA THR A 297 -6.48 -21.06 2.55
C THR A 297 -7.15 -20.17 3.57
N VAL A 298 -8.46 -19.97 3.43
CA VAL A 298 -9.31 -19.16 4.32
C VAL A 298 -10.53 -20.00 4.71
N SER A 299 -10.98 -19.87 5.96
CA SER A 299 -12.16 -20.61 6.44
C SER A 299 -13.43 -20.23 5.67
N LYS A 300 -14.32 -21.20 5.42
CA LYS A 300 -15.57 -20.97 4.67
C LYS A 300 -16.50 -19.95 5.33
N ASP A 301 -16.56 -19.97 6.66
CA ASP A 301 -17.36 -19.01 7.44
C ASP A 301 -16.89 -17.58 7.18
N TYR A 302 -15.56 -17.39 7.19
CA TYR A 302 -14.96 -16.09 6.94
C TYR A 302 -15.16 -15.61 5.48
N LEU A 303 -15.01 -16.51 4.51
CA LEU A 303 -15.31 -16.21 3.10
C LEU A 303 -16.76 -15.76 2.91
N ASN A 304 -17.71 -16.40 3.58
CA ASN A 304 -19.12 -16.00 3.51
C ASN A 304 -19.37 -14.59 4.07
N LYS A 305 -18.68 -14.21 5.16
CA LYS A 305 -18.76 -12.83 5.70
C LYS A 305 -18.24 -11.79 4.71
N ILE A 306 -17.09 -12.06 4.09
CA ILE A 306 -16.53 -11.17 3.05
C ILE A 306 -17.53 -11.04 1.89
N ILE A 307 -18.07 -12.16 1.40
CA ILE A 307 -19.01 -12.18 0.27
C ILE A 307 -20.29 -11.39 0.61
N ASP A 308 -20.85 -11.59 1.79
CA ASP A 308 -22.03 -10.84 2.25
C ASP A 308 -21.77 -9.33 2.30
N PHE A 309 -20.68 -8.93 2.99
CA PHE A 309 -20.30 -7.52 3.08
C PHE A 309 -20.03 -6.91 1.71
N SER A 310 -19.26 -7.59 0.86
CA SER A 310 -18.96 -7.16 -0.51
C SER A 310 -20.23 -7.00 -1.34
N GLY A 311 -21.19 -7.92 -1.20
CA GLY A 311 -22.48 -7.88 -1.89
C GLY A 311 -23.31 -6.67 -1.48
N ARG A 312 -23.44 -6.40 -0.18
CA ARG A 312 -24.15 -5.23 0.35
C ARG A 312 -23.47 -3.92 -0.05
N LEU A 313 -22.14 -3.84 0.11
CA LEU A 313 -21.36 -2.68 -0.30
C LEU A 313 -21.52 -2.36 -1.79
N THR A 314 -21.43 -3.39 -2.65
CA THR A 314 -21.59 -3.23 -4.10
C THR A 314 -23.01 -2.80 -4.46
N LYS A 315 -24.03 -3.39 -3.84
CA LYS A 315 -25.42 -3.01 -4.05
C LYS A 315 -25.65 -1.54 -3.68
N THR A 316 -25.13 -1.09 -2.55
CA THR A 316 -25.26 0.30 -2.08
C THR A 316 -24.51 1.27 -3.00
N ILE A 317 -23.24 1.02 -3.30
CA ILE A 317 -22.43 1.95 -4.10
C ILE A 317 -22.97 2.12 -5.52
N ASN A 318 -23.61 1.09 -6.09
CA ASN A 318 -24.26 1.19 -7.39
C ASN A 318 -25.43 2.17 -7.40
N VAL A 319 -26.23 2.22 -6.32
CA VAL A 319 -27.31 3.23 -6.20
C VAL A 319 -26.73 4.64 -6.14
N PHE A 320 -25.57 4.83 -5.49
CA PHE A 320 -24.87 6.11 -5.52
C PHE A 320 -24.41 6.48 -6.93
N TYR A 321 -23.82 5.55 -7.69
CA TYR A 321 -23.44 5.82 -9.08
C TYR A 321 -24.65 6.25 -9.93
N ASP A 322 -25.79 5.57 -9.77
CA ASP A 322 -27.02 5.91 -10.49
C ASP A 322 -27.55 7.29 -10.12
N VAL A 323 -27.58 7.63 -8.81
CA VAL A 323 -28.02 8.96 -8.34
C VAL A 323 -27.07 10.07 -8.80
N ILE A 324 -25.76 9.89 -8.66
CA ILE A 324 -24.75 10.88 -9.10
C ILE A 324 -24.82 11.10 -10.61
N GLY A 325 -24.99 10.02 -11.39
CA GLY A 325 -25.08 10.10 -12.85
C GLY A 325 -26.33 10.82 -13.36
N ASN A 326 -27.41 10.83 -12.58
CA ASN A 326 -28.67 11.49 -12.92
C ASN A 326 -28.95 12.74 -12.07
N LEU A 327 -27.94 13.27 -11.38
CA LEU A 327 -28.08 14.40 -10.47
C LEU A 327 -28.52 15.65 -11.24
N ASP A 328 -29.65 16.23 -10.81
CA ASP A 328 -30.24 17.43 -11.39
C ASP A 328 -30.16 18.57 -10.38
N LEU A 329 -29.35 19.59 -10.71
CA LEU A 329 -29.03 20.69 -9.81
C LEU A 329 -30.20 21.65 -9.54
N GLU A 330 -31.27 21.61 -10.33
CA GLU A 330 -32.45 22.47 -10.14
C GLU A 330 -33.55 21.78 -9.31
N LYS A 331 -33.51 20.45 -9.20
CA LYS A 331 -34.44 19.66 -8.40
C LYS A 331 -34.04 19.61 -6.93
N GLY A 332 -34.98 19.20 -6.07
CA GLY A 332 -34.73 19.14 -4.64
C GLY A 332 -33.88 17.94 -4.23
N SER A 333 -33.53 17.89 -2.93
CA SER A 333 -32.68 16.86 -2.34
C SER A 333 -33.34 15.48 -2.26
N GLU A 334 -34.65 15.36 -2.51
CA GLU A 334 -35.38 14.08 -2.54
C GLU A 334 -34.80 13.07 -3.55
N GLN A 335 -34.10 13.56 -4.58
CA GLN A 335 -33.40 12.71 -5.54
C GLN A 335 -32.25 11.90 -4.93
N LEU A 336 -31.70 12.35 -3.77
CA LEU A 336 -30.63 11.66 -3.05
C LEU A 336 -31.14 10.49 -2.20
N SER A 337 -32.42 10.53 -1.83
CA SER A 337 -33.04 9.58 -0.90
C SER A 337 -32.89 8.11 -1.29
N PRO A 338 -32.95 7.69 -2.57
CA PRO A 338 -32.70 6.29 -2.92
C PRO A 338 -31.32 5.78 -2.45
N ALA A 339 -30.28 6.59 -2.61
CA ALA A 339 -28.92 6.27 -2.19
C ALA A 339 -28.75 6.38 -0.67
N GLU A 340 -29.33 7.39 -0.02
CA GLU A 340 -29.33 7.52 1.45
C GLU A 340 -30.04 6.33 2.11
N ASN A 341 -31.22 5.95 1.62
CA ASN A 341 -31.97 4.80 2.11
C ASN A 341 -31.18 3.50 1.90
N ALA A 342 -30.49 3.33 0.77
CA ALA A 342 -29.64 2.18 0.52
C ALA A 342 -28.42 2.16 1.46
N PHE A 343 -27.83 3.32 1.73
CA PHE A 343 -26.71 3.48 2.66
C PHE A 343 -27.10 3.01 4.06
N ASP A 344 -28.28 3.43 4.53
CA ASP A 344 -28.79 3.05 5.85
C ASP A 344 -29.25 1.59 5.92
N SER A 345 -30.05 1.13 4.95
CA SER A 345 -30.74 -0.18 5.02
C SER A 345 -29.81 -1.38 4.79
N ASN A 346 -28.72 -1.20 4.04
CA ASN A 346 -27.79 -2.29 3.73
C ASN A 346 -26.59 -2.35 4.68
N SER A 347 -26.48 -1.43 5.64
CA SER A 347 -25.42 -1.46 6.64
C SER A 347 -25.80 -2.34 7.82
N ALA A 348 -24.89 -3.18 8.31
CA ALA A 348 -25.12 -3.96 9.53
C ALA A 348 -24.85 -3.14 10.81
N ILE A 349 -24.18 -1.99 10.67
CA ILE A 349 -23.74 -1.12 11.76
C ILE A 349 -24.31 0.29 11.54
N SER A 350 -24.71 0.98 12.61
CA SER A 350 -25.20 2.36 12.56
C SER A 350 -24.09 3.39 12.83
N GLY A 351 -24.33 4.64 12.43
CA GLY A 351 -23.47 5.79 12.72
C GLY A 351 -22.42 6.11 11.64
N ASP A 352 -21.50 6.99 11.99
CA ASP A 352 -20.47 7.52 11.09
C ASP A 352 -19.44 6.46 10.71
N LYS A 353 -18.95 6.58 9.47
CA LYS A 353 -18.00 5.66 8.86
C LYS A 353 -18.42 4.18 8.91
N ARG A 354 -19.71 3.87 8.90
CA ARG A 354 -20.25 2.51 9.19
C ARG A 354 -19.68 1.40 8.30
N TYR A 355 -19.56 1.60 6.98
CA TYR A 355 -19.01 0.57 6.09
C TYR A 355 -17.52 0.36 6.33
N THR A 356 -16.78 1.45 6.56
CA THR A 356 -15.35 1.41 6.91
C THR A 356 -15.13 0.72 8.26
N LYS A 357 -15.97 0.97 9.26
CA LYS A 357 -15.93 0.28 10.56
C LYS A 357 -16.26 -1.20 10.43
N GLU A 358 -17.25 -1.53 9.58
CA GLU A 358 -17.66 -2.92 9.36
C GLU A 358 -16.56 -3.75 8.71
N ILE A 359 -15.93 -3.25 7.64
CA ILE A 359 -14.80 -3.97 7.02
C ILE A 359 -13.62 -4.09 7.98
N LYS A 360 -13.29 -3.04 8.74
CA LYS A 360 -12.23 -3.10 9.75
C LYS A 360 -12.52 -4.16 10.81
N LYS A 361 -13.75 -4.24 11.31
CA LYS A 361 -14.14 -5.30 12.24
C LYS A 361 -13.97 -6.70 11.61
N ILE A 362 -14.35 -6.87 10.35
CA ILE A 362 -14.14 -8.13 9.62
C ILE A 362 -12.64 -8.44 9.49
N MET A 363 -11.80 -7.44 9.20
CA MET A 363 -10.35 -7.58 9.14
C MET A 363 -9.75 -7.95 10.50
N ASP A 364 -10.15 -7.26 11.57
CA ASP A 364 -9.69 -7.51 12.94
C ASP A 364 -10.01 -8.96 13.36
N GLU A 365 -11.23 -9.44 13.08
CA GLU A 365 -11.66 -10.82 13.33
C GLU A 365 -10.81 -11.86 12.57
N PHE A 366 -10.23 -11.51 11.42
CA PHE A 366 -9.31 -12.38 10.68
C PHE A 366 -7.94 -12.46 11.32
N THR A 367 -7.36 -11.32 11.69
CA THR A 367 -6.10 -11.25 12.43
C THR A 367 -6.15 -12.01 13.75
N GLU A 368 -7.31 -12.06 14.42
CA GLU A 368 -7.47 -12.81 15.67
C GLU A 368 -7.63 -14.33 15.48
N LYS A 369 -8.14 -14.81 14.35
CA LYS A 369 -8.53 -16.23 14.17
C LYS A 369 -7.71 -17.04 13.17
N ASP A 370 -7.14 -16.41 12.14
CA ASP A 370 -6.54 -17.08 10.98
C ASP A 370 -5.24 -16.38 10.49
N ASP A 371 -4.43 -15.78 11.37
CA ASP A 371 -3.21 -15.03 11.00
C ASP A 371 -2.11 -15.91 10.32
N PRO A 372 -1.79 -15.70 9.03
CA PRO A 372 -0.65 -16.34 8.38
C PRO A 372 0.72 -15.76 8.80
N TYR A 373 0.75 -14.65 9.54
CA TYR A 373 1.94 -13.96 10.07
C TYR A 373 2.20 -14.23 11.55
N GLN A 374 1.64 -15.30 12.13
CA GLN A 374 2.11 -15.73 13.43
C GLN A 374 3.62 -15.97 13.34
N PRO A 375 4.44 -15.27 14.14
CA PRO A 375 5.88 -15.33 13.99
C PRO A 375 6.34 -16.75 14.31
N ARG A 376 6.88 -17.44 13.29
CA ARG A 376 7.27 -18.86 13.33
C ARG A 376 8.78 -18.99 13.28
N GLY A 377 9.32 -19.81 14.16
CA GLY A 377 10.72 -20.22 14.12
C GLY A 377 10.84 -21.61 13.49
N VAL A 378 11.98 -21.90 12.87
CA VAL A 378 12.26 -23.24 12.32
C VAL A 378 13.59 -23.73 12.85
N TYR A 379 13.63 -24.98 13.29
CA TYR A 379 14.85 -25.65 13.73
C TYR A 379 14.90 -27.10 13.31
N VAL A 380 16.10 -27.68 13.37
CA VAL A 380 16.30 -29.12 13.17
C VAL A 380 16.53 -29.77 14.53
N HIS A 381 15.72 -30.78 14.83
CA HIS A 381 15.93 -31.66 15.96
C HIS A 381 16.84 -32.81 15.51
N TRP A 382 18.14 -32.68 15.79
CA TRP A 382 19.12 -33.69 15.39
C TRP A 382 19.08 -34.89 16.32
N GLY A 383 19.07 -36.08 15.74
CA GLY A 383 18.99 -37.34 16.45
C GLY A 383 17.59 -37.75 16.86
N LYS A 384 16.53 -37.06 16.40
CA LYS A 384 15.13 -37.46 16.65
C LYS A 384 14.28 -37.47 15.38
N SER A 385 13.27 -38.34 15.37
CA SER A 385 12.24 -38.43 14.32
C SER A 385 10.98 -37.62 14.62
N THR A 386 10.94 -36.91 15.75
CA THR A 386 9.84 -36.06 16.22
C THR A 386 10.39 -34.78 16.84
N CYS A 387 9.58 -33.73 16.95
CA CYS A 387 9.94 -32.53 17.71
C CYS A 387 9.95 -32.79 19.22
N GLY A 388 10.86 -32.13 19.96
CA GLY A 388 11.02 -32.32 21.40
C GLY A 388 9.92 -31.64 22.22
N ASN A 389 9.56 -30.41 21.84
CA ASN A 389 8.49 -29.66 22.48
C ASN A 389 7.13 -29.99 21.85
N LYS A 390 6.13 -30.26 22.69
CA LYS A 390 4.75 -30.56 22.26
C LYS A 390 4.05 -29.38 21.57
N ALA A 391 4.51 -28.16 21.84
CA ALA A 391 4.00 -26.95 21.19
C ALA A 391 4.60 -26.74 19.79
N SER A 392 5.52 -27.60 19.34
CA SER A 392 6.22 -27.48 18.08
C SER A 392 5.71 -28.53 17.09
N ASN A 393 5.53 -28.13 15.83
CA ASN A 393 4.93 -28.98 14.79
C ASN A 393 6.01 -29.57 13.88
N PRO A 394 5.98 -30.88 13.57
CA PRO A 394 6.91 -31.47 12.60
C PRO A 394 6.53 -31.04 11.18
N LEU A 395 7.47 -30.46 10.44
CA LEU A 395 7.31 -30.16 9.02
C LEU A 395 7.62 -31.39 8.16
N PHE A 396 8.76 -32.04 8.43
CA PHE A 396 9.11 -33.33 7.86
C PHE A 396 10.17 -34.05 8.70
N THR A 397 10.20 -35.37 8.57
CA THR A 397 11.21 -36.24 9.16
C THR A 397 12.14 -36.77 8.08
N GLY A 398 13.39 -37.03 8.46
CA GLY A 398 14.43 -37.37 7.52
C GLY A 398 15.70 -37.90 8.15
N TYR A 399 16.75 -37.96 7.33
CA TYR A 399 18.07 -38.44 7.72
C TYR A 399 19.06 -37.27 7.72
N ALA A 400 19.91 -37.21 8.75
CA ALA A 400 21.01 -36.29 8.76
C ALA A 400 22.01 -36.68 7.66
N THR A 401 22.42 -35.72 6.86
CA THR A 401 23.39 -35.90 5.78
C THR A 401 24.46 -34.83 5.83
N SER A 402 25.63 -35.19 5.33
CA SER A 402 26.74 -34.27 5.17
C SER A 402 27.57 -34.70 3.98
N PHE A 403 28.54 -33.88 3.61
CA PHE A 403 29.47 -34.23 2.57
C PHE A 403 30.31 -35.45 2.97
N THR A 404 30.64 -36.30 2.00
CA THR A 404 31.65 -37.35 2.17
C THR A 404 33.05 -36.74 1.97
N ASP A 405 34.10 -37.54 2.19
CA ASP A 405 35.47 -37.15 1.86
C ASP A 405 35.80 -37.23 0.35
N GLU A 406 34.77 -37.36 -0.51
CA GLU A 406 34.90 -37.37 -1.96
C GLU A 406 34.47 -36.06 -2.61
N GLY A 407 35.31 -35.56 -3.53
CA GLY A 407 35.01 -34.40 -4.37
C GLY A 407 35.51 -33.08 -3.81
N ILE A 408 35.19 -32.01 -4.54
CA ILE A 408 35.58 -30.62 -4.29
C ILE A 408 34.30 -29.78 -4.33
N GLY A 409 34.21 -28.74 -3.49
CA GLY A 409 33.03 -27.85 -3.42
C GLY A 409 32.02 -28.20 -2.33
N ALA A 410 32.40 -29.02 -1.34
CA ALA A 410 31.55 -29.36 -0.21
C ALA A 410 31.22 -28.13 0.67
N GLY A 411 29.97 -28.01 1.10
CA GLY A 411 29.54 -27.03 2.12
C GLY A 411 29.93 -27.48 3.53
N THR A 412 29.70 -26.64 4.54
CA THR A 412 30.09 -26.92 5.94
C THR A 412 28.92 -27.33 6.86
N LYS A 413 27.68 -27.38 6.36
CA LYS A 413 26.49 -27.63 7.17
C LYS A 413 26.03 -29.09 7.11
N TYR A 414 25.43 -29.57 8.19
CA TYR A 414 24.58 -30.77 8.13
C TYR A 414 23.25 -30.42 7.49
N LEU A 415 22.73 -31.32 6.67
CA LEU A 415 21.44 -31.18 6.00
C LEU A 415 20.49 -32.25 6.52
N CYS A 416 19.22 -31.87 6.73
CA CYS A 416 18.16 -32.82 7.02
C CYS A 416 17.42 -33.14 5.72
N LEU A 417 17.64 -34.33 5.15
CA LEU A 417 16.97 -34.73 3.90
C LEU A 417 15.71 -35.54 4.21
N PRO A 418 14.55 -35.19 3.62
CA PRO A 418 13.28 -35.87 3.88
C PRO A 418 13.33 -37.34 3.45
N GLU A 419 12.59 -38.20 4.16
CA GLU A 419 12.45 -39.61 3.79
C GLU A 419 11.83 -39.80 2.39
N THR A 420 10.91 -38.90 2.02
CA THR A 420 10.22 -38.90 0.72
C THR A 420 10.43 -37.57 0.00
N PRO A 421 11.45 -37.45 -0.86
CA PRO A 421 11.71 -36.24 -1.65
C PRO A 421 10.59 -35.98 -2.67
N ASN A 422 10.10 -34.74 -2.74
CA ASN A 422 9.09 -34.30 -3.73
C ASN A 422 9.74 -33.70 -4.99
N VAL A 423 10.73 -34.39 -5.58
CA VAL A 423 11.45 -33.91 -6.79
C VAL A 423 11.73 -35.05 -7.74
N ASN A 424 11.54 -34.80 -9.05
CA ASN A 424 12.09 -35.64 -10.10
C ASN A 424 13.61 -35.42 -10.13
N VAL A 425 14.36 -36.36 -9.56
CA VAL A 425 15.83 -36.31 -9.60
C VAL A 425 16.25 -36.48 -11.05
N ASP A 426 16.85 -35.42 -11.62
CA ASP A 426 17.39 -35.46 -12.97
C ASP A 426 18.57 -36.45 -13.03
N SER A 427 18.38 -37.53 -13.77
CA SER A 427 19.40 -38.57 -13.94
C SER A 427 20.44 -38.20 -15.00
N ASP A 428 20.21 -37.15 -15.80
CA ASP A 428 21.08 -36.74 -16.91
C ASP A 428 22.19 -35.78 -16.45
N THR A 429 22.93 -36.19 -15.42
CA THR A 429 24.15 -35.49 -14.94
C THR A 429 25.38 -35.87 -15.77
N THR A 430 25.21 -36.09 -17.08
CA THR A 430 26.22 -36.57 -18.04
C THR A 430 27.42 -35.63 -18.23
N GLY A 431 27.46 -34.48 -17.54
CA GLY A 431 28.58 -33.53 -17.54
C GLY A 431 29.37 -33.39 -16.22
N LEU A 432 29.00 -34.07 -15.13
CA LEU A 432 29.66 -33.90 -13.84
C LEU A 432 30.88 -34.83 -13.71
N ASN A 433 32.08 -34.25 -13.86
CA ASN A 433 33.36 -34.89 -13.56
C ASN A 433 33.34 -35.61 -12.19
N MET A 434 34.16 -36.67 -12.04
CA MET A 434 34.37 -37.46 -10.79
C MET A 434 34.85 -36.66 -9.56
N ARG A 435 34.80 -35.32 -9.60
CA ARG A 435 35.29 -34.39 -8.57
C ARG A 435 34.18 -33.57 -7.89
N THR A 436 32.89 -33.83 -8.14
CA THR A 436 31.80 -33.15 -7.43
C THR A 436 31.64 -33.67 -6.00
N SER A 437 31.24 -32.80 -5.06
CA SER A 437 30.97 -33.19 -3.67
C SER A 437 29.79 -34.16 -3.60
N LYS A 438 29.95 -35.26 -2.86
CA LYS A 438 28.88 -36.23 -2.61
C LYS A 438 28.31 -36.04 -1.20
N LEU A 439 27.01 -36.28 -1.05
CA LEU A 439 26.36 -36.34 0.27
C LEU A 439 26.20 -37.79 0.71
N GLY A 440 26.49 -38.06 1.98
CA GLY A 440 26.29 -39.36 2.64
C GLY A 440 25.48 -39.22 3.92
N GLY A 441 24.90 -40.33 4.37
CA GLY A 441 24.17 -40.38 5.64
C GLY A 441 25.12 -40.24 6.82
N VAL A 442 24.82 -39.33 7.74
CA VAL A 442 25.63 -39.07 8.93
C VAL A 442 25.44 -40.19 9.94
N ARG A 443 26.54 -40.79 10.39
CA ARG A 443 26.55 -41.89 11.36
C ARG A 443 27.12 -41.48 12.71
N TYR A 444 26.62 -42.08 13.77
CA TYR A 444 27.17 -41.92 15.12
C TYR A 444 28.49 -42.68 15.29
N ARG A 445 29.49 -42.03 15.91
CA ARG A 445 30.77 -42.63 16.29
C ARG A 445 31.16 -42.25 17.71
N ASN A 446 31.65 -43.22 18.49
CA ASN A 446 32.24 -43.00 19.82
C ASN A 446 31.28 -42.26 20.78
N MET A 447 29.99 -42.56 20.72
CA MET A 447 28.96 -41.86 21.49
C MET A 447 28.73 -42.46 22.90
N SER A 448 29.82 -42.62 23.65
CA SER A 448 29.80 -43.24 24.99
C SER A 448 28.97 -42.45 26.02
N MET A 449 28.70 -41.16 25.80
CA MET A 449 27.82 -40.37 26.66
C MET A 449 26.38 -40.90 26.70
N PHE A 450 25.95 -41.62 25.65
CA PHE A 450 24.60 -42.18 25.58
C PHE A 450 24.53 -43.61 26.12
N SER A 451 25.63 -44.18 26.62
CA SER A 451 25.66 -45.57 27.11
C SER A 451 24.69 -45.84 28.27
N GLY A 452 24.30 -44.81 29.03
CA GLY A 452 23.25 -44.91 30.06
C GLY A 452 21.83 -45.13 29.54
N SER A 453 21.58 -44.95 28.23
CA SER A 453 20.27 -45.14 27.58
C SER A 453 19.99 -46.58 27.15
N GLY A 454 20.97 -47.49 27.27
CA GLY A 454 20.86 -48.89 26.84
C GLY A 454 20.82 -49.12 25.33
N LYS A 455 20.92 -48.07 24.51
CA LYS A 455 20.91 -48.16 23.03
C LYS A 455 22.34 -48.20 22.48
N ASN A 456 22.69 -49.26 21.74
CA ASN A 456 23.89 -49.24 20.89
C ASN A 456 23.56 -48.50 19.58
N ILE A 457 24.04 -47.26 19.47
CA ILE A 457 23.83 -46.40 18.31
C ILE A 457 25.03 -46.34 17.36
N GLU A 458 26.14 -47.01 17.71
CA GLU A 458 27.39 -46.96 16.95
C GLU A 458 27.17 -47.37 15.50
N ASP A 459 27.77 -46.63 14.56
CA ASP A 459 27.65 -46.84 13.11
C ASP A 459 26.22 -46.74 12.55
N LYS A 460 25.21 -46.35 13.33
CA LYS A 460 23.84 -46.12 12.84
C LYS A 460 23.65 -44.71 12.30
N VAL A 461 22.73 -44.56 11.35
CA VAL A 461 22.42 -43.26 10.72
C VAL A 461 21.58 -42.42 11.67
N ALA A 462 21.96 -41.16 11.83
CA ALA A 462 21.29 -40.19 12.67
C ALA A 462 20.01 -39.66 11.99
N PRO A 463 18.83 -39.78 12.63
CA PRO A 463 17.63 -39.12 12.16
C PRO A 463 17.69 -37.61 12.39
N CYS A 464 16.83 -36.90 11.70
CA CYS A 464 16.56 -35.50 11.92
C CYS A 464 15.09 -35.20 11.65
N THR A 465 14.56 -34.20 12.33
CA THR A 465 13.21 -33.68 12.08
C THR A 465 13.29 -32.17 11.99
N VAL A 466 12.67 -31.60 10.96
CA VAL A 466 12.53 -30.15 10.85
C VAL A 466 11.23 -29.76 11.55
N CYS A 467 11.34 -28.85 12.52
CA CYS A 467 10.27 -28.46 13.42
C CYS A 467 9.98 -26.98 13.29
N GLU A 468 8.70 -26.63 13.39
CA GLU A 468 8.19 -25.27 13.42
C GLU A 468 7.74 -24.91 14.85
N THR A 469 8.09 -23.71 15.31
CA THR A 469 7.68 -23.16 16.61
C THR A 469 6.65 -22.04 16.40
N PRO A 470 5.35 -22.32 16.59
CA PRO A 470 4.30 -21.31 16.49
C PRO A 470 4.49 -20.22 17.56
N LEU A 471 4.27 -18.96 17.18
CA LEU A 471 4.35 -17.77 18.05
C LEU A 471 5.73 -17.46 18.63
N ARG A 472 6.79 -18.18 18.22
CA ARG A 472 8.17 -18.01 18.71
C ARG A 472 9.13 -17.96 17.53
N PRO A 473 9.37 -16.78 16.91
CA PRO A 473 10.15 -16.64 15.67
C PRO A 473 11.64 -16.89 15.83
N SER A 474 12.17 -16.69 17.04
CA SER A 474 13.61 -16.77 17.28
C SER A 474 13.95 -18.16 17.77
N VAL A 475 14.83 -18.88 17.07
CA VAL A 475 15.37 -20.17 17.56
C VAL A 475 16.88 -20.10 17.62
N LYS A 476 17.46 -20.58 18.73
CA LYS A 476 18.90 -20.55 18.95
C LYS A 476 19.38 -21.76 19.74
N MET A 477 20.50 -22.32 19.30
CA MET A 477 21.27 -23.29 20.09
C MET A 477 22.20 -22.55 21.05
N PHE A 478 22.14 -22.89 22.33
CA PHE A 478 23.08 -22.44 23.36
C PHE A 478 24.02 -23.59 23.71
N ALA A 479 25.32 -23.32 23.58
CA ALA A 479 26.38 -24.28 23.86
C ALA A 479 26.86 -24.18 25.31
N GLY A 480 27.22 -25.31 25.93
CA GLY A 480 27.74 -25.37 27.29
C GLY A 480 26.69 -25.25 28.39
N VAL A 481 25.40 -25.21 28.03
CA VAL A 481 24.27 -25.13 28.96
C VAL A 481 23.20 -26.15 28.58
N GLY A 482 22.53 -26.73 29.57
CA GLY A 482 21.44 -27.70 29.39
C GLY A 482 20.05 -27.14 29.68
N VAL A 483 19.92 -25.84 29.93
CA VAL A 483 18.64 -25.16 30.22
C VAL A 483 18.66 -23.81 29.52
N CYS A 484 17.51 -23.41 28.98
CA CYS A 484 17.35 -22.14 28.27
C CYS A 484 17.55 -20.93 29.20
N PRO A 485 18.25 -19.88 28.75
CA PRO A 485 18.44 -18.67 29.56
C PRO A 485 17.18 -17.79 29.58
N GLY A 486 16.86 -17.21 30.73
CA GLY A 486 15.79 -16.21 30.85
C GLY A 486 14.39 -16.77 30.57
N ASP A 487 13.67 -16.11 29.67
CA ASP A 487 12.30 -16.42 29.24
C ASP A 487 12.23 -17.25 27.93
N TRP A 488 13.37 -17.81 27.50
CA TRP A 488 13.41 -18.71 26.35
C TRP A 488 12.77 -20.07 26.69
N VAL A 489 12.02 -20.61 25.74
CA VAL A 489 11.33 -21.90 25.88
C VAL A 489 12.22 -23.01 25.34
N GLU A 490 12.35 -24.10 26.10
CA GLU A 490 13.12 -25.27 25.70
C GLU A 490 12.44 -26.04 24.56
N GLU A 491 13.19 -26.28 23.48
CA GLU A 491 12.78 -27.14 22.38
C GLU A 491 13.31 -28.56 22.57
N TYR A 492 14.61 -28.70 22.83
CA TYR A 492 15.25 -29.95 23.30
C TYR A 492 16.66 -29.70 23.86
N THR A 493 17.16 -30.68 24.61
CA THR A 493 18.51 -30.68 25.20
C THR A 493 19.34 -31.86 24.68
N GLY A 494 20.66 -31.71 24.70
CA GLY A 494 21.54 -32.68 24.08
C GLY A 494 23.02 -32.44 24.33
N TYR A 495 23.85 -33.04 23.48
CA TYR A 495 25.29 -32.84 23.47
C TYR A 495 25.77 -32.29 22.14
N ILE A 496 26.80 -31.46 22.20
CA ILE A 496 27.45 -30.91 21.03
C ILE A 496 28.28 -31.99 20.35
N VAL A 497 27.99 -32.19 19.08
CA VAL A 497 28.73 -33.09 18.20
C VAL A 497 29.39 -32.34 17.06
N GLY A 498 30.52 -32.86 16.62
CA GLY A 498 31.28 -32.36 15.48
C GLY A 498 31.63 -33.49 14.52
N ASN A 499 32.16 -33.12 13.36
CA ASN A 499 32.61 -34.09 12.37
C ASN A 499 33.90 -34.78 12.84
N LEU A 500 33.95 -36.11 12.75
CA LEU A 500 35.12 -36.93 13.08
C LEU A 500 36.28 -36.74 12.08
N ASN A 501 35.98 -36.46 10.81
CA ASN A 501 36.97 -36.37 9.76
C ASN A 501 37.69 -35.02 9.81
N GLY A 502 38.82 -34.97 10.54
CA GLY A 502 39.65 -33.78 10.73
C GLY A 502 40.23 -33.12 9.45
N LYS A 503 39.90 -33.64 8.26
CA LYS A 503 40.22 -33.02 6.96
C LYS A 503 39.14 -32.05 6.48
N LEU A 504 37.94 -32.08 7.06
CA LEU A 504 36.79 -31.33 6.56
C LEU A 504 36.08 -30.60 7.70
N ARG A 505 35.86 -29.29 7.53
CA ARG A 505 35.18 -28.45 8.54
C ARG A 505 33.67 -28.64 8.41
N ALA A 506 33.01 -28.99 9.50
CA ALA A 506 31.56 -28.94 9.62
C ALA A 506 31.14 -28.05 10.80
N GLU A 507 29.95 -27.47 10.71
CA GLU A 507 29.30 -26.77 11.82
C GLU A 507 29.05 -27.75 12.98
N PHE A 508 28.96 -27.24 14.22
CA PHE A 508 28.58 -28.05 15.37
C PHE A 508 27.05 -28.26 15.38
N ALA A 509 26.61 -29.45 15.77
CA ALA A 509 25.19 -29.74 15.95
C ALA A 509 24.90 -30.11 17.41
N CYS A 510 23.71 -29.76 17.91
CA CYS A 510 23.20 -30.27 19.16
C CYS A 510 22.40 -31.55 18.88
N VAL A 511 22.89 -32.72 19.31
CA VAL A 511 22.17 -33.98 19.16
C VAL A 511 21.46 -34.31 20.46
N ASP A 512 20.18 -34.67 20.36
CA ASP A 512 19.30 -35.01 21.49
C ASP A 512 19.96 -35.97 22.50
N PHE A 513 19.68 -35.79 23.78
CA PHE A 513 20.24 -36.61 24.86
C PHE A 513 19.84 -38.10 24.77
N ASN A 514 18.74 -38.43 24.07
CA ASN A 514 18.23 -39.77 23.84
C ASN A 514 17.99 -40.00 22.34
N PRO A 515 19.05 -40.12 21.54
CA PRO A 515 18.90 -40.17 20.09
C PRO A 515 18.19 -41.45 19.62
N ASP A 516 17.45 -41.30 18.54
CA ASP A 516 16.90 -42.36 17.73
C ASP A 516 17.91 -42.74 16.63
N THR A 517 17.64 -43.84 15.94
CA THR A 517 18.56 -44.39 14.94
C THR A 517 17.79 -45.04 13.80
N TYR A 518 18.23 -44.82 12.56
CA TYR A 518 17.80 -45.67 11.46
C TYR A 518 18.70 -46.90 11.35
N ASN A 519 18.06 -48.08 11.28
CA ASN A 519 18.76 -49.35 11.05
C ASN A 519 19.03 -49.55 9.56
N ILE A 520 19.88 -48.70 8.96
CA ILE A 520 20.34 -48.88 7.58
C ILE A 520 21.60 -49.77 7.62
N THR A 521 21.44 -51.01 7.16
CA THR A 521 22.46 -52.07 7.23
C THR A 521 23.56 -51.93 6.19
N THR A 522 23.33 -51.19 5.10
CA THR A 522 24.34 -50.87 4.08
C THR A 522 25.20 -49.70 4.53
N LYS A 523 26.47 -49.99 4.83
CA LYS A 523 27.51 -48.99 5.12
C LYS A 523 28.13 -48.54 3.81
N ALA A 524 27.94 -47.28 3.41
CA ALA A 524 28.72 -46.74 2.29
C ALA A 524 30.16 -46.53 2.77
N ALA A 525 31.14 -46.78 1.90
CA ALA A 525 32.56 -46.84 2.27
C ALA A 525 33.11 -45.53 2.88
N ARG A 526 32.38 -44.41 2.77
CA ARG A 526 32.82 -43.04 3.09
C ARG A 526 31.71 -42.18 3.71
N ASP A 527 30.78 -42.82 4.42
CA ASP A 527 29.74 -42.09 5.15
C ASP A 527 30.37 -41.11 6.17
N PRO A 528 29.84 -39.88 6.28
CA PRO A 528 30.30 -38.93 7.28
C PRO A 528 29.94 -39.39 8.70
N TYR A 529 30.79 -39.04 9.66
CA TYR A 529 30.62 -39.40 11.06
C TYR A 529 30.53 -38.16 11.93
N ILE A 530 29.58 -38.19 12.87
CA ILE A 530 29.53 -37.27 14.00
C ILE A 530 30.08 -37.96 15.24
N MET A 531 30.78 -37.19 16.07
CA MET A 531 31.33 -37.63 17.34
C MET A 531 31.19 -36.53 18.41
N PRO A 532 31.31 -36.88 19.71
CA PRO A 532 31.28 -35.90 20.79
C PRO A 532 32.34 -34.80 20.59
N SER A 533 31.94 -33.54 20.76
CA SER A 533 32.91 -32.46 20.94
C SER A 533 33.30 -32.40 22.41
N MET A 534 34.59 -32.66 22.68
CA MET A 534 35.13 -32.70 24.04
C MET A 534 35.80 -31.37 24.40
N MET A 535 35.60 -30.93 25.64
CA MET A 535 36.31 -29.77 26.16
C MET A 535 37.81 -30.07 26.28
N GLY A 536 38.61 -29.12 25.79
CA GLY A 536 40.05 -29.07 26.08
C GLY A 536 40.31 -28.69 27.54
N SER A 537 41.58 -28.46 27.89
CA SER A 537 41.94 -27.96 29.22
C SER A 537 41.39 -26.54 29.44
N SER A 538 40.34 -26.42 30.25
CA SER A 538 39.76 -25.14 30.70
C SER A 538 39.54 -25.17 32.21
N GLN A 539 39.49 -24.01 32.87
CA GLN A 539 39.31 -23.92 34.33
C GLN A 539 37.92 -24.38 34.81
N GLU A 540 36.91 -24.36 33.94
CA GLU A 540 35.50 -24.55 34.32
C GLU A 540 34.91 -25.91 33.90
N PHE A 541 35.55 -26.62 32.95
CA PHE A 541 35.09 -27.92 32.46
C PHE A 541 36.17 -28.98 32.58
N SER A 542 35.79 -30.16 33.09
CA SER A 542 36.66 -31.33 33.17
C SER A 542 37.17 -31.70 31.78
N ALA A 543 38.48 -31.84 31.61
CA ALA A 543 39.06 -32.27 30.34
C ALA A 543 38.46 -33.61 29.89
N GLY A 544 38.03 -33.69 28.63
CA GLY A 544 37.39 -34.89 28.06
C GLY A 544 35.88 -35.03 28.35
N SER A 545 35.26 -34.06 29.03
CA SER A 545 33.80 -34.03 29.18
C SER A 545 33.09 -33.68 27.87
N SER A 546 31.93 -34.30 27.63
CA SER A 546 31.04 -33.95 26.51
C SER A 546 30.32 -32.65 26.82
N LEU A 547 30.31 -31.72 25.88
CA LEU A 547 29.73 -30.39 26.09
C LEU A 547 28.20 -30.43 25.90
N PRO A 548 27.38 -30.07 26.92
CA PRO A 548 25.93 -30.02 26.78
C PRO A 548 25.50 -28.88 25.85
N CYS A 549 24.29 -28.99 25.31
CA CYS A 549 23.62 -27.94 24.56
C CYS A 549 22.12 -27.99 24.78
N VAL A 550 21.49 -26.86 24.50
CA VAL A 550 20.03 -26.72 24.48
C VAL A 550 19.62 -25.89 23.28
N VAL A 551 18.57 -26.31 22.59
CA VAL A 551 17.92 -25.51 21.55
C VAL A 551 16.69 -24.87 22.17
N CYS A 552 16.57 -23.56 22.02
CA CYS A 552 15.51 -22.78 22.63
C CYS A 552 14.82 -21.90 21.60
N SER A 553 13.54 -21.61 21.83
CA SER A 553 12.73 -20.69 21.03
C SER A 553 12.18 -19.52 21.85
N LYS A 554 11.95 -18.39 21.20
CA LYS A 554 11.36 -17.19 21.79
C LYS A 554 10.51 -16.42 20.79
#